data_AF-A0A5J4QLG3-F1
#
_entry.id   AF-A0A5J4QLG3-F1
#
_cell.length_a   1.000
_cell.length_b   1.000
_cell.length_c   1.000
_cell.angle_alpha   90.00
_cell.angle_beta   90.00
_cell.angle_gamma   90.00
#
_symmetry.space_group_name_H-M   'P 1'
#
loop_
_entity.id
_entity.type
_entity.pdbx_description
1 polymer ?
#
loop_
_entity_poly.entity_id
_entity_poly.type
_entity_poly.pdbx_seq_one_letter_code
_entity_poly.pdbx_strand_id
1 'polypeptide(L)' 'KRRIEKWKELDLYIYFLPPYSPELNRIEILWRFIKYKWLPLETFLNFQKLKEKLKEILQAIGYKYGINFY' A
#
# COMPACT_ATOMS: atom_id res chain seq x y z
N LYS A 1 22.84 11.85 -5.49
CA LYS A 1 22.49 12.36 -6.85
C LYS A 1 22.91 11.41 -7.97
N ARG A 2 24.18 10.92 -8.01
CA ARG A 2 24.69 9.98 -9.03
C ARG A 2 23.85 8.72 -9.32
N ARG A 3 23.04 8.24 -8.37
CA ARG A 3 22.14 7.09 -8.57
C ARG A 3 20.83 7.43 -9.28
N ILE A 4 20.39 8.69 -9.19
CA ILE A 4 19.13 9.15 -9.79
C ILE A 4 19.24 9.13 -11.32
N GLU A 5 20.38 9.58 -11.85
CA GLU A 5 20.67 9.52 -13.30
C GLU A 5 20.65 8.08 -13.81
N LYS A 6 21.36 7.16 -13.12
CA LYS A 6 21.34 5.73 -13.44
C LYS A 6 19.94 5.12 -13.37
N TRP A 7 19.11 5.52 -12.40
CA TRP A 7 17.73 5.03 -12.29
C TRP A 7 16.85 5.54 -13.43
N LYS A 8 17.05 6.80 -13.85
CA LYS A 8 16.35 7.37 -14.99
C LYS A 8 16.68 6.63 -16.30
N GLU A 9 17.93 6.22 -16.48
CA GLU A 9 18.34 5.35 -17.62
C GLU A 9 17.65 3.98 -17.61
N LEU A 10 17.20 3.50 -16.43
CA LEU A 10 16.42 2.28 -16.25
C LEU A 10 14.90 2.53 -16.21
N ASP A 11 14.46 3.72 -16.63
CA ASP A 11 13.06 4.17 -16.59
C ASP A 11 12.43 4.18 -15.17
N LEU A 12 13.28 4.30 -14.13
CA LEU A 12 12.87 4.42 -12.74
C LEU A 12 12.97 5.88 -12.28
N TYR A 13 11.82 6.48 -11.98
CA TYR A 13 11.71 7.87 -11.54
C TYR A 13 11.38 7.95 -10.05
N ILE A 14 11.95 8.94 -9.38
CA ILE A 14 11.65 9.25 -7.98
C ILE A 14 10.58 10.34 -7.96
N TYR A 15 9.45 10.04 -7.33
CA TYR A 15 8.46 11.05 -7.01
C TYR A 15 8.81 11.75 -5.71
N PHE A 16 8.79 13.08 -5.70
CA PHE A 16 9.01 13.84 -4.48
C PHE A 16 7.77 13.75 -3.58
N LEU A 17 7.98 13.39 -2.33
CA LEU A 17 6.96 13.41 -1.29
C LEU A 17 7.43 14.38 -0.19
N PRO A 18 6.65 15.44 0.13
CA PRO A 18 7.02 16.33 1.22
C PRO A 18 7.04 15.60 2.57
N PRO A 19 7.89 16.03 3.52
CA PRO A 19 7.91 15.47 4.86
C PRO A 19 6.55 15.59 5.54
N TYR A 20 6.19 14.58 6.34
CA TYR A 20 4.96 14.55 7.14
C TYR A 20 3.64 14.66 6.35
N SER A 21 3.64 14.25 5.08
CA SER A 21 2.44 14.21 4.23
C SER A 21 1.96 12.78 3.91
N PRO A 22 1.51 12.00 4.92
CA PRO A 22 1.02 10.64 4.71
C PRO A 22 -0.23 10.60 3.80
N GLU A 23 -1.00 11.68 3.75
CA GLU A 23 -2.15 11.86 2.86
C GLU A 23 -1.77 11.90 1.37
N LEU A 24 -0.52 12.24 1.05
CA LEU A 24 -0.01 12.21 -0.32
C LEU A 24 0.62 10.84 -0.67
N ASN A 25 0.82 9.98 0.34
CA ASN A 25 1.44 8.68 0.16
C ASN A 25 0.40 7.57 -0.02
N ARG A 26 0.16 7.15 -1.27
CA ARG A 26 -0.88 6.16 -1.62
C ARG A 26 -0.77 4.85 -0.85
N ILE A 27 0.44 4.37 -0.54
CA ILE A 27 0.62 3.13 0.21
C ILE A 27 0.10 3.24 1.64
N GLU A 28 0.19 4.42 2.26
CA GLU A 28 -0.33 4.65 3.61
C GLU A 28 -1.85 4.67 3.64
N ILE A 29 -2.48 5.31 2.64
CA ILE A 29 -3.93 5.25 2.44
C ILE A 29 -4.36 3.80 2.25
N LEU A 30 -3.66 3.04 1.40
CA LEU A 30 -3.95 1.62 1.16
C LEU A 30 -3.89 0.80 2.46
N TRP A 31 -2.83 0.94 3.25
CA TRP A 31 -2.71 0.23 4.51
C TRP A 31 -3.77 0.62 5.54
N ARG A 32 -4.21 1.88 5.56
CA ARG A 32 -5.32 2.32 6.40
C ARG A 32 -6.61 1.60 6.04
N PHE A 33 -6.93 1.45 4.75
CA PHE A 33 -8.09 0.68 4.31
C PHE A 33 -7.96 -0.81 4.62
N ILE A 34 -6.81 -1.42 4.33
CA ILE A 34 -6.54 -2.83 4.65
C ILE A 34 -6.78 -3.09 6.14
N LYS A 35 -6.16 -2.30 7.02
CA LYS A 35 -6.18 -2.53 8.46
C LYS A 35 -7.55 -2.25 9.10
N TYR A 36 -8.20 -1.16 8.71
CA TYR A 36 -9.37 -0.65 9.44
C TYR A 36 -10.70 -0.89 8.72
N LYS A 37 -10.69 -1.24 7.43
CA LYS A 37 -11.92 -1.44 6.65
C LYS A 37 -12.05 -2.85 6.10
N TRP A 38 -10.96 -3.48 5.67
CA TRP A 38 -11.04 -4.74 4.92
C TRP A 38 -10.66 -5.98 5.72
N LEU A 39 -9.68 -5.87 6.63
CA LEU A 39 -9.35 -6.97 7.53
C LEU A 39 -10.38 -7.07 8.67
N PRO A 40 -11.04 -8.22 8.84
CA PRO A 40 -11.85 -8.48 10.03
C PRO A 40 -10.98 -8.49 11.29
N LEU A 41 -11.48 -7.93 12.41
CA LEU A 41 -10.71 -7.80 13.65
C LEU A 41 -10.22 -9.14 14.22
N GLU A 42 -11.03 -10.18 14.07
CA GLU A 42 -10.72 -11.57 14.42
C GLU A 42 -9.47 -12.14 13.72
N THR A 43 -9.06 -11.57 12.58
CA THR A 43 -7.86 -12.04 11.87
C THR A 43 -6.59 -11.68 12.62
N PHE A 44 -6.60 -10.63 13.45
CA PHE A 44 -5.44 -10.21 14.24
C PHE A 44 -5.13 -11.15 15.42
N LEU A 45 -6.05 -12.05 15.78
CA LEU A 45 -5.86 -13.01 16.87
C LEU A 45 -4.90 -14.15 16.51
N ASN A 46 -4.66 -14.38 15.22
CA ASN A 46 -3.80 -15.45 14.75
C ASN A 46 -2.98 -14.99 13.53
N PHE A 47 -1.65 -15.08 13.63
CA PHE A 47 -0.75 -14.60 12.58
C PHE A 47 -0.94 -15.31 11.23
N GLN A 48 -1.20 -16.62 11.25
CA GLN A 48 -1.44 -17.39 10.03
C GLN A 48 -2.74 -16.93 9.35
N LYS A 49 -3.83 -16.78 10.11
CA LYS A 49 -5.11 -16.26 9.61
C LYS A 49 -4.96 -14.84 9.07
N LEU A 50 -4.20 -13.98 9.75
CA LEU A 50 -3.87 -12.63 9.28
C LEU A 50 -3.15 -12.68 7.93
N LYS A 51 -2.11 -13.52 7.80
CA LYS A 51 -1.31 -13.64 6.59
C LYS A 51 -2.14 -14.14 5.40
N GLU A 52 -2.98 -15.15 5.62
CA GLU A 52 -3.88 -15.70 4.61
C GLU A 52 -4.89 -14.65 4.14
N LYS A 53 -5.59 -14.00 5.08
CA LYS A 53 -6.58 -12.98 4.74
C LYS A 53 -5.98 -11.73 4.11
N LEU A 54 -4.79 -11.33 4.56
CA LEU A 54 -4.05 -10.24 3.92
C LEU A 54 -3.70 -10.59 2.47
N LYS A 55 -3.24 -11.82 2.20
CA LYS A 55 -2.94 -12.28 0.83
C LYS A 55 -4.18 -12.24 -0.06
N GLU A 56 -5.31 -12.74 0.44
CA GLU A 56 -6.60 -12.68 -0.28
C GLU A 56 -6.99 -11.24 -0.63
N ILE A 57 -6.89 -10.32 0.34
CA ILE A 57 -7.21 -8.90 0.14
C ILE A 57 -6.28 -8.28 -0.90
N LEU A 58 -4.97 -8.49 -0.79
CA LEU A 58 -3.98 -7.93 -1.71
C LEU A 58 -4.19 -8.43 -3.15
N GLN A 59 -4.51 -9.72 -3.31
CA GLN A 59 -4.89 -10.29 -4.61
C GLN A 59 -6.21 -9.73 -5.13
N ALA A 60 -7.02 -9.11 -4.26
CA ALA A 60 -8.35 -8.62 -4.55
C ALA A 60 -8.49 -7.11 -4.77
N ILE A 61 -7.38 -6.38 -4.67
CA ILE A 61 -7.32 -4.95 -4.94
C ILE A 61 -7.59 -4.69 -6.43
N GLY A 62 -8.41 -3.68 -6.72
CA GLY A 62 -8.72 -3.25 -8.09
C GLY A 62 -9.95 -3.89 -8.73
N TYR A 63 -10.48 -4.98 -8.15
CA TYR A 63 -11.79 -5.53 -8.55
C TYR A 63 -12.80 -5.56 -7.42
N LYS A 64 -12.44 -6.12 -6.25
CA LYS A 64 -13.33 -6.22 -5.08
C LYS A 64 -13.07 -5.12 -4.07
N TYR A 65 -11.81 -4.71 -3.94
CA TYR A 65 -11.38 -3.65 -3.03
C TYR A 65 -10.88 -2.45 -3.84
N GLY A 66 -11.70 -1.40 -3.92
CA GLY A 66 -11.36 -0.13 -4.55
C GLY A 66 -10.99 0.94 -3.53
N ILE A 67 -10.01 1.77 -3.86
CA ILE A 67 -9.70 3.00 -3.14
C ILE A 67 -9.69 4.12 -4.14
N ASN A 68 -10.36 5.20 -3.78
CA ASN A 68 -10.24 6.44 -4.48
C ASN A 68 -9.23 7.33 -3.77
N PHE A 69 -8.17 7.69 -4.49
CA PHE A 69 -7.03 8.46 -3.98
C PHE A 69 -7.13 9.96 -4.30
N TYR A 70 -8.33 10.43 -4.68
CA TYR A 70 -8.58 11.84 -4.94
C TYR A 70 -8.60 12.68 -3.67
#